data_AF-A0A3B0V7A7-F1
#
_entry.id   AF-A0A3B0V7A7-F1
#
_cell.length_a   1.000
_cell.length_b   1.000
_cell.length_c   1.000
_cell.angle_alpha   90.00
_cell.angle_beta   90.00
_cell.angle_gamma   90.00
#
_symmetry.space_group_name_H-M   'P 1'
#
loop_
_entity.id
_entity.type
_entity.pdbx_description
1 polymer ?
#
loop_
_entity_poly.entity_id
_entity_poly.type
_entity_poly.pdbx_seq_one_letter_code
_entity_poly.pdbx_strand_id
1 'polypeptide(L)'
;MDKYSYIANAHGNYLDEVYTSYKQDPASVDESWQRFFEGFEFSLKQYGEAGNTASSTTNVGGKEINVRNLIHAYRTRGHLEATTNPIRQRKDRGARLALKDHGLSETDLDTEFEVGNEIGIGKASLKKIIAALRSTYAGSIGFEYMYIRDPEMLDWFKQKVEKDALSFNPDIKEKERILSKLNEAVVFENFLHTKYIGQKRFSLEGGESTIPALDAIINASAELGVEEIVIGMAHRGRLNVLVNIMGKTYEQVFNEFEGEVLPDMTMGDGDVKYHMGYSSQIITETGKKVNLKLAPNPSHLEAVNPVVEGFVRAKAEGQYDNDFDKVLPILIHGDAAIAGQGIGYELTQMSMLDGYHTGGTIHFIINNQVGFTTNFEDARSSIYSSDVAKIIDAPVLHVNGDDPEAVVYCVKTAAEFRERYNRDIFIDMVCYRRHGHNESDEPKFTQPQLYNIISKHPNPREIYNKQLISRGDIDAEL
;
A
#
# COMPACT_ATOMS: atom_id res chain seq x y z
N MET A 1 20.01 44.03 -37.83
CA MET A 1 19.02 43.70 -38.87
C MET A 1 19.03 42.21 -39.04
N ASP A 2 17.90 41.55 -38.82
CA ASP A 2 17.78 40.09 -38.96
C ASP A 2 18.11 39.66 -40.40
N LYS A 3 18.95 38.64 -40.53
CA LYS A 3 19.43 38.10 -41.83
C LYS A 3 18.33 37.50 -42.71
N TYR A 4 17.08 37.46 -42.24
CA TYR A 4 15.93 36.83 -42.90
C TYR A 4 14.75 37.80 -43.12
N SER A 5 14.99 39.10 -43.02
CA SER A 5 13.98 40.18 -43.18
C SER A 5 13.19 40.13 -44.50
N TYR A 6 13.71 39.51 -45.56
CA TYR A 6 13.06 39.42 -46.88
C TYR A 6 12.01 38.31 -46.96
N ILE A 7 12.08 37.30 -46.07
CA ILE A 7 11.05 36.26 -45.93
C ILE A 7 10.01 36.67 -44.89
N ALA A 8 10.46 37.27 -43.78
CA ALA A 8 9.59 37.61 -42.64
C ALA A 8 8.54 38.69 -42.94
N ASN A 9 8.73 39.49 -44.01
CA ASN A 9 7.82 40.57 -44.42
C ASN A 9 7.09 40.29 -45.75
N ALA A 10 7.22 39.10 -46.33
CA ALA A 10 6.56 38.77 -47.59
C ALA A 10 5.11 38.28 -47.34
N HIS A 11 4.15 38.85 -48.06
CA HIS A 11 2.76 38.37 -48.04
C HIS A 11 2.69 36.95 -48.65
N GLY A 12 1.99 36.01 -47.99
CA GLY A 12 1.93 34.60 -48.39
C GLY A 12 1.58 34.38 -49.87
N ASN A 13 0.65 35.17 -50.42
CA ASN A 13 0.26 35.06 -51.83
C ASN A 13 1.40 35.37 -52.81
N TYR A 14 2.32 36.28 -52.45
CA TYR A 14 3.48 36.60 -53.28
C TYR A 14 4.50 35.45 -53.28
N LEU A 15 4.67 34.77 -52.13
CA LEU A 15 5.54 33.59 -52.04
C LEU A 15 5.01 32.43 -52.89
N ASP A 16 3.69 32.24 -52.91
CA ASP A 16 3.05 31.19 -53.73
C ASP A 16 3.18 31.46 -55.24
N GLU A 17 3.03 32.72 -55.66
CA GLU A 17 3.23 33.12 -57.06
C GLU A 17 4.68 32.90 -57.50
N VAL A 18 5.64 33.37 -56.69
CA VAL A 18 7.07 33.24 -56.98
C VAL A 18 7.52 31.77 -56.97
N TYR A 19 6.97 30.94 -56.10
CA TYR A 19 7.21 29.48 -56.11
C TYR A 19 6.58 28.79 -57.33
N THR A 20 5.40 29.23 -57.76
CA THR A 20 4.73 28.70 -58.97
C THR A 20 5.55 29.02 -60.22
N SER A 21 6.07 30.24 -60.33
CA SER A 21 6.99 30.63 -61.41
C SER A 21 8.27 29.80 -61.40
N TYR A 22 8.88 29.59 -60.23
CA TYR A 22 10.06 28.72 -60.07
C TYR A 22 9.81 27.29 -60.54
N LYS A 23 8.64 26.69 -60.25
CA LYS A 23 8.29 25.33 -60.73
C LYS A 23 8.12 25.23 -62.25
N GLN A 24 7.74 26.32 -62.91
CA GLN A 24 7.60 26.36 -64.37
C GLN A 24 8.94 26.58 -65.06
N ASP A 25 9.75 27.49 -64.53
CA ASP A 25 11.11 27.76 -64.99
C ASP A 25 11.97 28.30 -63.83
N PRO A 26 12.98 27.55 -63.35
CA PRO A 26 13.87 28.02 -62.30
C PRO A 26 14.60 29.32 -62.62
N ALA A 27 14.86 29.62 -63.89
CA ALA A 27 15.54 30.86 -64.30
C ALA A 27 14.62 32.10 -64.27
N SER A 28 13.31 31.91 -64.06
CA SER A 28 12.32 32.99 -64.03
C SER A 28 12.30 33.80 -62.73
N VAL A 29 12.97 33.31 -61.69
CA VAL A 29 13.09 33.99 -60.39
C VAL A 29 14.54 34.38 -60.10
N ASP A 30 14.73 35.38 -59.24
CA ASP A 30 16.07 35.84 -58.85
C ASP A 30 16.91 34.71 -58.20
N GLU A 31 18.24 34.76 -58.36
CA GLU A 31 19.17 33.74 -57.88
C GLU A 31 19.00 33.43 -56.38
N SER A 32 18.63 34.43 -55.58
CA SER A 32 18.34 34.24 -54.15
C SER A 32 17.12 33.33 -53.90
N TRP A 33 16.07 33.46 -54.70
CA TRP A 33 14.88 32.61 -54.66
C TRP A 33 15.15 31.23 -55.24
N GLN A 34 15.98 31.13 -56.28
CA GLN A 34 16.39 29.84 -56.84
C GLN A 34 17.06 28.97 -55.78
N ARG A 35 18.07 29.50 -55.08
CA ARG A 35 18.77 28.77 -54.01
C ARG A 35 17.87 28.47 -52.82
N PHE A 36 16.94 29.37 -52.50
CA PHE A 36 15.95 29.14 -51.46
C PHE A 36 15.03 27.97 -51.82
N PHE A 37 14.45 27.96 -53.02
CA PHE A 37 13.54 26.88 -53.45
C PHE A 37 14.26 25.58 -53.77
N GLU A 38 15.52 25.61 -54.20
CA GLU A 38 16.37 24.42 -54.33
C GLU A 38 16.54 23.75 -52.97
N GLY A 39 16.85 24.52 -51.92
CA GLY A 39 16.91 24.03 -50.55
C GLY A 39 15.54 23.58 -50.00
N PHE A 40 14.47 24.29 -50.34
CA PHE A 40 13.10 23.95 -49.96
C PHE A 40 12.62 22.64 -50.62
N GLU A 41 12.85 22.45 -51.92
CA GLU A 41 12.55 21.21 -52.63
C GLU A 41 13.43 20.04 -52.18
N PHE A 42 14.71 20.30 -51.88
CA PHE A 42 15.59 19.30 -51.28
C PHE A 42 15.05 18.86 -49.92
N SER A 43 14.63 19.81 -49.08
CA SER A 43 13.98 19.52 -47.80
C SER A 43 12.65 18.78 -47.97
N LEU A 44 11.82 19.14 -48.95
CA LEU A 44 10.57 18.45 -49.26
C LEU A 44 10.80 17.02 -49.74
N LYS A 45 11.80 16.79 -50.59
CA LYS A 45 12.18 15.45 -51.07
C LYS A 45 12.77 14.58 -49.97
N GLN A 46 13.49 15.18 -49.02
CA GLN A 46 14.14 14.45 -47.93
C GLN A 46 13.24 14.25 -46.70
N TYR A 47 12.30 15.16 -46.44
CA TYR A 47 11.49 15.18 -45.21
C TYR A 47 9.97 15.21 -45.42
N GLY A 48 9.49 15.30 -46.66
CA GLY A 48 8.06 15.29 -47.01
C GLY A 48 7.34 16.63 -46.82
N GLU A 49 6.25 16.82 -47.57
CA GLU A 49 5.35 17.97 -47.46
C GLU A 49 4.45 17.72 -46.23
N ALA A 50 4.66 18.53 -45.18
CA ALA A 50 4.35 18.25 -43.76
C ALA A 50 5.44 17.41 -43.08
N GLY A 51 6.00 17.96 -41.98
CA GLY A 51 6.97 17.33 -41.08
C GLY A 51 6.39 16.15 -40.30
N ASN A 52 5.81 15.20 -41.04
CA ASN A 52 5.20 13.97 -40.57
C ASN A 52 5.47 12.87 -41.61
N THR A 53 6.73 12.72 -41.98
CA THR A 53 7.22 11.46 -42.54
C THR A 53 8.34 10.94 -41.68
N ALA A 54 7.95 9.95 -40.86
CA ALA A 54 8.69 8.72 -40.62
C ALA A 54 9.95 8.62 -41.49
N SER A 55 11.04 9.21 -41.00
CA SER A 55 12.36 8.73 -41.35
C SER A 55 12.42 7.30 -40.85
N SER A 56 12.75 6.39 -41.77
CA SER A 56 13.06 4.98 -41.54
C SER A 56 14.32 4.76 -40.68
N THR A 57 14.56 5.64 -39.72
CA THR A 57 15.21 5.36 -38.45
C THR A 57 14.15 4.78 -37.51
N THR A 58 14.02 3.46 -37.56
CA THR A 58 13.42 2.60 -36.51
C THR A 58 12.14 3.12 -35.83
N ASN A 59 10.98 2.59 -36.26
CA ASN A 59 9.70 2.55 -35.53
C ASN A 59 9.82 2.11 -34.05
N VAL A 60 10.98 1.59 -33.64
CA VAL A 60 11.38 1.27 -32.27
C VAL A 60 11.41 2.51 -31.38
N GLY A 61 11.87 3.68 -31.87
CA GLY A 61 11.99 4.88 -31.03
C GLY A 61 10.65 5.41 -30.50
N GLY A 62 9.60 5.40 -31.32
CA GLY A 62 8.24 5.74 -30.88
C GLY A 62 7.64 4.69 -29.94
N LYS A 63 7.93 3.41 -30.17
CA LYS A 63 7.47 2.33 -29.30
C LYS A 63 8.21 2.28 -27.96
N GLU A 64 9.47 2.69 -27.87
CA GLU A 64 10.18 2.89 -26.59
C GLU A 64 9.44 3.87 -25.67
N ILE A 65 8.94 4.98 -26.22
CA ILE A 65 8.14 5.94 -25.46
C ILE A 65 6.82 5.30 -25.01
N ASN A 66 6.17 4.52 -25.87
CA ASN A 66 4.95 3.80 -25.52
C ASN A 66 5.16 2.79 -24.39
N VAL A 67 6.27 2.03 -24.42
CA VAL A 67 6.62 1.10 -23.34
C VAL A 67 6.99 1.84 -22.06
N ARG A 68 7.69 2.99 -22.14
CA ARG A 68 7.90 3.87 -20.98
C ARG A 68 6.59 4.35 -20.36
N ASN A 69 5.64 4.76 -21.19
CA ASN A 69 4.31 5.18 -20.74
C ASN A 69 3.55 4.02 -20.06
N LEU A 70 3.71 2.80 -20.56
CA LEU A 70 3.17 1.59 -19.92
C LEU A 70 3.80 1.37 -18.54
N ILE A 71 5.13 1.46 -18.41
CA ILE A 71 5.84 1.35 -17.12
C ILE A 71 5.31 2.39 -16.13
N HIS A 72 5.20 3.66 -16.56
CA HIS A 72 4.64 4.72 -15.73
C HIS A 72 3.18 4.46 -15.33
N ALA A 73 2.37 3.88 -16.21
CA ALA A 73 1.00 3.50 -15.89
C ALA A 73 0.92 2.38 -14.83
N TYR A 74 1.81 1.39 -14.87
CA TYR A 74 1.88 0.38 -13.81
C TYR A 74 2.33 0.96 -12.48
N ARG A 75 3.33 1.86 -12.47
CA ARG A 75 3.77 2.57 -11.25
C ARG A 75 2.63 3.36 -10.60
N THR A 76 1.78 3.98 -11.41
CA THR A 76 0.71 4.89 -10.95
C THR A 76 -0.63 4.20 -10.69
N ARG A 77 -0.93 3.10 -11.38
CA ARG A 77 -2.27 2.47 -11.40
C ARG A 77 -2.25 0.95 -11.27
N GLY A 78 -1.08 0.31 -11.19
CA GLY A 78 -0.95 -1.14 -11.04
C GLY A 78 -1.68 -1.69 -9.81
N HIS A 79 -1.70 -0.93 -8.72
CA HIS A 79 -2.44 -1.23 -7.50
C HIS A 79 -3.96 -1.42 -7.69
N LEU A 80 -4.53 -0.94 -8.81
CA LEU A 80 -5.94 -1.18 -9.17
C LEU A 80 -6.18 -2.60 -9.71
N GLU A 81 -5.17 -3.24 -10.30
CA GLU A 81 -5.20 -4.62 -10.81
C GLU A 81 -4.54 -5.64 -9.88
N ALA A 82 -3.93 -5.19 -8.77
CA ALA A 82 -3.26 -6.06 -7.80
C ALA A 82 -4.20 -7.10 -7.16
N THR A 83 -3.70 -8.31 -6.93
CA THR A 83 -4.43 -9.42 -6.32
C THR A 83 -4.45 -9.34 -4.79
N THR A 84 -4.78 -8.16 -4.25
CA THR A 84 -4.76 -7.91 -2.81
C THR A 84 -5.99 -8.47 -2.08
N ASN A 85 -7.06 -8.86 -2.78
CA ASN A 85 -8.28 -9.30 -2.12
C ASN A 85 -8.30 -10.83 -1.98
N PRO A 86 -8.36 -11.39 -0.75
CA PRO A 86 -8.26 -12.83 -0.53
C PRO A 86 -9.49 -13.62 -0.99
N ILE A 87 -10.67 -12.99 -0.97
CA ILE A 87 -11.95 -13.70 -1.07
C ILE A 87 -12.71 -13.42 -2.37
N ARG A 88 -12.38 -12.35 -3.11
CA ARG A 88 -13.07 -12.03 -4.37
C ARG A 88 -12.17 -11.27 -5.33
N GLN A 89 -12.51 -11.34 -6.62
CA GLN A 89 -11.91 -10.46 -7.61
C GLN A 89 -12.24 -9.01 -7.27
N ARG A 90 -11.25 -8.12 -7.40
CA ARG A 90 -11.45 -6.68 -7.20
C ARG A 90 -12.40 -6.12 -8.26
N LYS A 91 -13.18 -5.12 -7.88
CA LYS A 91 -13.99 -4.33 -8.82
C LYS A 91 -13.06 -3.64 -9.81
N ASP A 92 -13.34 -3.80 -11.10
CA ASP A 92 -12.61 -3.08 -12.14
C ASP A 92 -12.85 -1.57 -11.99
N ARG A 93 -11.76 -0.82 -11.78
CA ARG A 93 -11.75 0.64 -11.67
C ARG A 93 -11.20 1.32 -12.92
N GLY A 94 -10.95 0.56 -13.99
CA GLY A 94 -10.43 1.08 -15.26
C GLY A 94 -8.98 1.51 -15.15
N ALA A 95 -8.08 0.59 -14.76
CA ALA A 95 -6.65 0.89 -14.57
C ALA A 95 -5.94 1.35 -15.85
N ARG A 96 -6.50 1.02 -17.04
CA ARG A 96 -5.96 1.35 -18.36
C ARG A 96 -4.49 0.91 -18.50
N LEU A 97 -4.24 -0.38 -18.28
CA LEU A 97 -2.93 -1.03 -18.38
C LEU A 97 -2.84 -1.95 -19.61
N ALA A 98 -3.86 -1.96 -20.48
CA ALA A 98 -3.85 -2.78 -21.68
C ALA A 98 -2.93 -2.17 -22.74
N LEU A 99 -2.31 -3.01 -23.58
CA LEU A 99 -1.40 -2.58 -24.64
C LEU A 99 -1.99 -1.46 -25.52
N LYS A 100 -3.27 -1.61 -25.90
CA LYS A 100 -4.00 -0.65 -26.73
C LYS A 100 -4.11 0.74 -26.10
N ASP A 101 -4.12 0.85 -24.77
CA ASP A 101 -4.20 2.12 -24.05
C ASP A 101 -2.89 2.93 -24.20
N HIS A 102 -1.82 2.26 -24.62
CA HIS A 102 -0.48 2.82 -24.77
C HIS A 102 0.02 2.77 -26.23
N GLY A 103 -0.85 2.53 -27.21
CA GLY A 103 -0.44 2.46 -28.62
C GLY A 103 0.49 1.27 -28.93
N LEU A 104 0.36 0.19 -28.17
CA LEU A 104 1.05 -1.09 -28.37
C LEU A 104 0.04 -2.16 -28.80
N SER A 105 0.52 -3.22 -29.45
CA SER A 105 -0.30 -4.36 -29.84
C SER A 105 0.37 -5.69 -29.52
N GLU A 106 -0.35 -6.79 -29.69
CA GLU A 106 0.20 -8.13 -29.47
C GLU A 106 1.39 -8.46 -30.40
N THR A 107 1.49 -7.81 -31.57
CA THR A 107 2.63 -7.98 -32.48
C THR A 107 3.94 -7.43 -31.93
N ASP A 108 3.88 -6.60 -30.88
CA ASP A 108 5.04 -5.98 -30.25
C ASP A 108 5.64 -6.82 -29.13
N LEU A 109 4.95 -7.89 -28.68
CA LEU A 109 5.31 -8.66 -27.50
C LEU A 109 6.73 -9.23 -27.53
N ASP A 110 7.19 -9.69 -28.70
CA ASP A 110 8.51 -10.27 -28.89
C ASP A 110 9.57 -9.23 -29.31
N THR A 111 9.18 -7.96 -29.49
CA THR A 111 10.13 -6.87 -29.76
C THR A 111 10.87 -6.51 -28.48
N GLU A 112 12.20 -6.36 -28.58
CA GLU A 112 13.05 -5.94 -27.47
C GLU A 112 13.13 -4.42 -27.34
N PHE A 113 13.10 -3.96 -26.09
CA PHE A 113 13.14 -2.55 -25.72
C PHE A 113 14.25 -2.29 -24.70
N GLU A 114 14.98 -1.21 -24.89
CA GLU A 114 16.02 -0.71 -23.99
C GLU A 114 15.43 -0.15 -22.69
N VAL A 115 14.16 0.31 -22.71
CA VAL A 115 13.49 0.82 -21.50
C VAL A 115 13.33 -0.22 -20.39
N GLY A 116 13.51 -1.52 -20.67
CA GLY A 116 13.59 -2.55 -19.63
C GLY A 116 14.70 -2.28 -18.59
N ASN A 117 15.74 -1.49 -18.95
CA ASN A 117 16.75 -1.02 -18.00
C ASN A 117 16.15 -0.15 -16.86
N GLU A 118 15.06 0.59 -17.12
CA GLU A 118 14.43 1.48 -16.11
C GLU A 118 13.76 0.73 -14.94
N ILE A 119 13.50 -0.57 -15.13
CA ILE A 119 12.94 -1.48 -14.11
C ILE A 119 13.94 -2.58 -13.73
N GLY A 120 15.22 -2.42 -14.08
CA GLY A 120 16.31 -3.29 -13.64
C GLY A 120 16.46 -4.63 -14.34
N ILE A 121 15.72 -4.90 -15.42
CA ILE A 121 15.76 -6.21 -16.13
C ILE A 121 16.65 -6.23 -17.38
N GLY A 122 17.33 -5.12 -17.68
CA GLY A 122 18.12 -4.97 -18.90
C GLY A 122 17.26 -4.73 -20.16
N LYS A 123 17.88 -4.73 -21.33
CA LYS A 123 17.16 -4.82 -22.61
C LYS A 123 16.35 -6.11 -22.63
N ALA A 124 15.04 -6.00 -22.82
CA ALA A 124 14.12 -7.14 -22.72
C ALA A 124 12.94 -7.02 -23.68
N SER A 125 12.34 -8.15 -24.03
CA SER A 125 11.10 -8.15 -24.83
C SER A 125 9.94 -7.50 -24.07
N LEU A 126 9.00 -6.87 -24.79
CA LEU A 126 7.80 -6.28 -24.18
C LEU A 126 7.06 -7.30 -23.30
N LYS A 127 6.99 -8.55 -23.71
CA LYS A 127 6.42 -9.65 -22.92
C LYS A 127 7.11 -9.81 -21.56
N LYS A 128 8.44 -9.76 -21.52
CA LYS A 128 9.21 -9.83 -20.26
C LYS A 128 9.00 -8.58 -19.40
N ILE A 129 8.96 -7.39 -20.02
CA ILE A 129 8.69 -6.13 -19.33
C ILE A 129 7.30 -6.18 -18.66
N ILE A 130 6.25 -6.59 -19.38
CA ILE A 130 4.90 -6.72 -18.82
C ILE A 130 4.85 -7.74 -17.69
N ALA A 131 5.53 -8.88 -17.84
CA ALA A 131 5.59 -9.89 -16.78
C ALA A 131 6.22 -9.31 -15.50
N ALA A 132 7.33 -8.59 -15.61
CA ALA A 132 7.99 -7.91 -14.49
C ALA A 132 7.10 -6.83 -13.87
N LEU A 133 6.43 -6.01 -14.68
CA LEU A 133 5.51 -4.99 -14.17
C LEU A 133 4.33 -5.60 -13.42
N ARG A 134 3.76 -6.71 -13.93
CA ARG A 134 2.67 -7.42 -13.26
C ARG A 134 3.11 -8.07 -11.96
N SER A 135 4.28 -8.71 -11.92
CA SER A 135 4.80 -9.30 -10.68
C SER A 135 5.10 -8.24 -9.62
N THR A 136 5.51 -7.05 -10.04
CA THR A 136 5.88 -5.93 -9.15
C THR A 136 4.66 -5.19 -8.62
N TYR A 137 3.77 -4.75 -9.52
CA TYR A 137 2.70 -3.80 -9.18
C TYR A 137 1.29 -4.40 -9.13
N ALA A 138 1.12 -5.64 -9.59
CA ALA A 138 -0.17 -6.31 -9.69
C ALA A 138 -0.18 -7.70 -8.99
N GLY A 139 0.71 -7.91 -8.02
CA GLY A 139 0.76 -9.13 -7.18
C GLY A 139 -0.08 -9.01 -5.90
N SER A 140 0.37 -9.69 -4.83
CA SER A 140 -0.26 -9.64 -3.50
C SER A 140 -0.23 -8.26 -2.84
N ILE A 141 0.64 -7.36 -3.33
CA ILE A 141 0.79 -5.98 -2.84
C ILE A 141 0.45 -5.00 -3.97
N GLY A 142 -0.38 -4.02 -3.65
CA GLY A 142 -0.62 -2.83 -4.47
C GLY A 142 0.02 -1.61 -3.82
N PHE A 143 0.86 -0.91 -4.58
CA PHE A 143 1.63 0.24 -4.08
C PHE A 143 1.03 1.56 -4.58
N GLU A 144 0.74 2.47 -3.65
CA GLU A 144 0.27 3.83 -3.92
C GLU A 144 1.28 4.83 -3.34
N TYR A 145 2.18 5.35 -4.18
CA TYR A 145 3.27 6.23 -3.76
C TYR A 145 3.64 7.31 -4.80
N MET A 146 3.19 7.20 -6.06
CA MET A 146 3.58 8.11 -7.14
C MET A 146 3.11 9.57 -6.98
N TYR A 147 2.21 9.84 -6.03
CA TYR A 147 1.79 11.20 -5.67
C TYR A 147 2.73 11.88 -4.66
N ILE A 148 3.70 11.16 -4.10
CA ILE A 148 4.74 11.73 -3.23
C ILE A 148 5.48 12.83 -3.99
N ARG A 149 5.47 14.05 -3.44
CA ARG A 149 6.11 15.22 -4.03
C ARG A 149 7.61 15.31 -3.75
N ASP A 150 8.07 14.68 -2.67
CA ASP A 150 9.48 14.65 -2.31
C ASP A 150 10.25 13.68 -3.24
N PRO A 151 11.24 14.15 -4.02
CA PRO A 151 11.93 13.31 -4.99
C PRO A 151 12.79 12.20 -4.37
N GLU A 152 13.38 12.42 -3.19
CA GLU A 152 14.21 11.41 -2.52
C GLU A 152 13.33 10.27 -2.01
N MET A 153 12.21 10.63 -1.38
CA MET A 153 11.23 9.69 -0.87
C MET A 153 10.58 8.87 -1.99
N LEU A 154 10.24 9.53 -3.10
CA LEU A 154 9.68 8.88 -4.29
C LEU A 154 10.67 7.87 -4.89
N ASP A 155 11.95 8.24 -5.02
CA ASP A 155 12.99 7.34 -5.53
C ASP A 155 13.25 6.17 -4.57
N TRP A 156 13.29 6.43 -3.26
CA TRP A 156 13.43 5.38 -2.26
C TRP A 156 12.30 4.35 -2.35
N PHE A 157 11.04 4.80 -2.44
CA PHE A 157 9.92 3.87 -2.63
C PHE A 157 9.99 3.11 -3.93
N LYS A 158 10.34 3.79 -5.01
CA LYS A 158 10.52 3.15 -6.32
C LYS A 158 11.54 2.01 -6.22
N GLN A 159 12.67 2.24 -5.55
CA GLN A 159 13.69 1.21 -5.32
C GLN A 159 13.17 0.07 -4.45
N LYS A 160 12.46 0.37 -3.35
CA LYS A 160 11.82 -0.65 -2.50
C LYS A 160 10.89 -1.56 -3.30
N VAL A 161 10.05 -0.97 -4.15
CA VAL A 161 9.06 -1.72 -4.93
C VAL A 161 9.71 -2.52 -6.07
N GLU A 162 10.59 -1.91 -6.86
CA GLU A 162 11.15 -2.55 -8.07
C GLU A 162 12.33 -3.50 -7.78
N LYS A 163 12.88 -3.49 -6.57
CA LYS A 163 14.00 -4.37 -6.17
C LYS A 163 13.64 -5.21 -4.95
N ASP A 164 13.43 -4.56 -3.81
CA ASP A 164 13.35 -5.25 -2.53
C ASP A 164 12.11 -6.16 -2.48
N ALA A 165 10.94 -5.68 -2.92
CA ALA A 165 9.69 -6.46 -2.91
C ALA A 165 9.78 -7.75 -3.75
N LEU A 166 10.45 -7.68 -4.91
CA LEU A 166 10.64 -8.85 -5.79
C LEU A 166 11.64 -9.85 -5.22
N SER A 167 12.60 -9.36 -4.42
CA SER A 167 13.63 -10.18 -3.80
C SER A 167 13.26 -10.69 -2.40
N PHE A 168 12.14 -10.22 -1.85
CA PHE A 168 11.73 -10.57 -0.49
C PHE A 168 11.38 -12.05 -0.41
N ASN A 169 12.25 -12.79 0.25
CA ASN A 169 12.08 -14.19 0.57
C ASN A 169 12.60 -14.38 2.00
N PRO A 170 11.72 -14.41 3.01
CA PRO A 170 12.14 -14.57 4.40
C PRO A 170 12.90 -15.88 4.57
N ASP A 171 13.86 -15.90 5.49
CA ASP A 171 14.57 -17.14 5.79
C ASP A 171 13.64 -18.14 6.50
N ILE A 172 14.11 -19.39 6.65
CA ILE A 172 13.29 -20.46 7.25
C ILE A 172 12.82 -20.09 8.66
N LYS A 173 13.66 -19.41 9.46
CA LYS A 173 13.30 -19.04 10.83
C LYS A 173 12.21 -17.97 10.85
N GLU A 174 12.30 -17.00 9.95
CA GLU A 174 11.27 -15.98 9.81
C GLU A 174 9.96 -16.59 9.30
N LYS A 175 10.01 -17.53 8.35
CA LYS A 175 8.83 -18.30 7.89
C LYS A 175 8.18 -19.09 9.03
N GLU A 176 8.99 -19.80 9.83
CA GLU A 176 8.53 -20.53 11.02
C GLU A 176 7.90 -19.59 12.05
N ARG A 177 8.49 -18.41 12.27
CA ARG A 177 7.94 -17.40 13.18
C ARG A 177 6.60 -16.87 12.68
N ILE A 178 6.48 -16.54 11.40
CA ILE A 178 5.22 -16.11 10.79
C ILE A 178 4.14 -17.18 10.99
N LEU A 179 4.45 -18.44 10.70
CA LEU A 179 3.53 -19.55 10.91
C LEU A 179 3.17 -19.74 12.39
N SER A 180 4.14 -19.60 13.29
CA SER A 180 3.91 -19.69 14.74
C SER A 180 2.98 -18.59 15.24
N LYS A 181 3.17 -17.34 14.79
CA LYS A 181 2.26 -16.22 15.11
C LYS A 181 0.86 -16.40 14.54
N LEU A 182 0.74 -16.98 13.35
CA LEU A 182 -0.56 -17.38 12.80
C LEU A 182 -1.22 -18.51 13.62
N ASN A 183 -0.44 -19.47 14.10
CA ASN A 183 -0.92 -20.53 14.97
C ASN A 183 -1.44 -19.97 16.29
N GLU A 184 -0.68 -19.10 16.96
CA GLU A 184 -1.11 -18.41 18.19
C GLU A 184 -2.44 -17.67 17.98
N ALA A 185 -2.56 -16.94 16.86
CA ALA A 185 -3.76 -16.19 16.52
C ALA A 185 -5.00 -17.10 16.34
N VAL A 186 -4.87 -18.15 15.53
CA VAL A 186 -5.97 -19.07 15.19
C VAL A 186 -6.38 -19.93 16.39
N VAL A 187 -5.41 -20.47 17.13
CA VAL A 187 -5.68 -21.34 18.28
C VAL A 187 -6.40 -20.57 19.38
N PHE A 188 -5.99 -19.33 19.64
CA PHE A 188 -6.65 -18.49 20.64
C PHE A 188 -8.11 -18.20 20.28
N GLU A 189 -8.40 -17.82 19.03
CA GLU A 189 -9.79 -17.57 18.59
C GLU A 189 -10.65 -18.84 18.65
N ASN A 190 -10.11 -19.98 18.19
CA ASN A 190 -10.80 -21.26 18.24
C ASN A 190 -11.12 -21.69 19.68
N PHE A 191 -10.19 -21.45 20.61
CA PHE A 191 -10.41 -21.72 22.04
C PHE A 191 -11.56 -20.87 22.58
N LEU A 192 -11.54 -19.55 22.35
CA LEU A 192 -12.61 -18.66 22.80
C LEU A 192 -13.95 -19.01 22.17
N HIS A 193 -13.97 -19.37 20.88
CA HIS A 193 -15.19 -19.78 20.19
C HIS A 193 -15.80 -21.06 20.79
N THR A 194 -14.96 -22.01 21.19
CA THR A 194 -15.39 -23.31 21.73
C THR A 194 -15.82 -23.20 23.20
N LYS A 195 -15.10 -22.42 24.01
CA LYS A 195 -15.32 -22.33 25.46
C LYS A 195 -16.35 -21.27 25.86
N TYR A 196 -16.36 -20.13 25.20
CA TYR A 196 -17.19 -18.97 25.57
C TYR A 196 -18.26 -18.68 24.50
N ILE A 197 -19.10 -19.69 24.24
CA ILE A 197 -20.14 -19.62 23.21
C ILE A 197 -21.10 -18.46 23.49
N GLY A 198 -21.31 -17.60 22.49
CA GLY A 198 -22.23 -16.45 22.58
C GLY A 198 -21.68 -15.24 23.33
N GLN A 199 -20.48 -15.31 23.91
CA GLN A 199 -19.82 -14.11 24.44
C GLN A 199 -19.18 -13.29 23.33
N LYS A 200 -19.43 -11.97 23.35
CA LYS A 200 -18.85 -11.03 22.40
C LYS A 200 -17.34 -10.91 22.63
N ARG A 201 -16.55 -11.21 21.61
CA ARG A 201 -15.09 -11.08 21.61
C ARG A 201 -14.53 -10.27 20.45
N PHE A 202 -15.34 -10.00 19.42
CA PHE A 202 -14.92 -9.29 18.21
C PHE A 202 -13.73 -9.96 17.52
N SER A 203 -13.94 -11.23 17.19
CA SER A 203 -12.95 -12.18 16.64
C SER A 203 -12.07 -11.59 15.54
N LEU A 204 -10.78 -11.92 15.57
CA LEU A 204 -9.81 -11.62 14.52
C LEU A 204 -9.92 -12.58 13.31
N GLU A 205 -10.74 -13.62 13.37
CA GLU A 205 -10.80 -14.65 12.32
C GLU A 205 -11.09 -14.07 10.92
N GLY A 206 -10.23 -14.42 9.96
CA GLY A 206 -10.14 -13.82 8.63
C GLY A 206 -9.20 -12.62 8.49
N GLY A 207 -8.59 -12.15 9.58
CA GLY A 207 -7.58 -11.08 9.64
C GLY A 207 -6.38 -11.45 10.52
N GLU A 208 -6.11 -12.75 10.69
CA GLU A 208 -5.11 -13.31 11.62
C GLU A 208 -3.69 -12.83 11.31
N SER A 209 -3.39 -12.49 10.06
CA SER A 209 -2.11 -11.90 9.63
C SER A 209 -1.79 -10.55 10.31
N THR A 210 -2.74 -9.96 11.04
CA THR A 210 -2.47 -8.82 11.95
C THR A 210 -1.44 -9.19 13.03
N ILE A 211 -1.45 -10.42 13.54
CA ILE A 211 -0.53 -10.84 14.62
C ILE A 211 0.93 -10.96 14.12
N PRO A 212 1.25 -11.68 13.03
CA PRO A 212 2.60 -11.62 12.48
C PRO A 212 3.00 -10.22 12.00
N ALA A 213 2.05 -9.39 11.54
CA ALA A 213 2.33 -7.99 11.20
C ALA A 213 2.81 -7.16 12.41
N LEU A 214 2.07 -7.23 13.52
CA LEU A 214 2.43 -6.52 14.75
C LEU A 214 3.69 -7.08 15.40
N ASP A 215 3.94 -8.37 15.27
CA ASP A 215 5.19 -8.95 15.73
C ASP A 215 6.38 -8.44 14.89
N ALA A 216 6.26 -8.44 13.56
CA ALA A 216 7.31 -8.00 12.65
C ALA A 216 7.60 -6.48 12.76
N ILE A 217 6.58 -5.63 12.88
CA ILE A 217 6.75 -4.18 13.03
C ILE A 217 7.49 -3.86 14.34
N ILE A 218 7.20 -4.55 15.44
CA ILE A 218 7.86 -4.32 16.73
C ILE A 218 9.34 -4.71 16.64
N ASN A 219 9.64 -5.90 16.10
CA ASN A 219 11.03 -6.35 15.94
C ASN A 219 11.82 -5.43 14.99
N ALA A 220 11.25 -5.07 13.84
CA ALA A 220 11.91 -4.18 12.87
C ALA A 220 12.15 -2.77 13.44
N SER A 221 11.16 -2.20 14.13
CA SER A 221 11.28 -0.87 14.72
C SER A 221 12.31 -0.83 15.86
N ALA A 222 12.36 -1.88 16.69
CA ALA A 222 13.40 -2.02 17.71
C ALA A 222 14.80 -2.14 17.09
N GLU A 223 14.91 -2.78 15.92
CA GLU A 223 16.16 -2.81 15.18
C GLU A 223 16.63 -1.42 14.75
N LEU A 224 15.69 -0.57 14.38
CA LEU A 224 15.91 0.81 13.98
C LEU A 224 16.15 1.77 15.15
N GLY A 225 15.90 1.34 16.40
CA GLY A 225 16.24 2.11 17.60
C GLY A 225 15.06 2.58 18.44
N VAL A 226 13.84 2.19 18.07
CA VAL A 226 12.62 2.40 18.86
C VAL A 226 12.72 1.63 20.19
N GLU A 227 12.41 2.32 21.29
CA GLU A 227 12.45 1.76 22.65
C GLU A 227 11.05 1.59 23.24
N GLU A 228 10.08 2.36 22.77
CA GLU A 228 8.69 2.29 23.21
C GLU A 228 7.70 2.38 22.05
N ILE A 229 6.64 1.57 22.13
CA ILE A 229 5.57 1.53 21.13
C ILE A 229 4.23 1.74 21.83
N VAL A 230 3.47 2.71 21.34
CA VAL A 230 2.14 3.03 21.86
C VAL A 230 1.10 2.71 20.78
N ILE A 231 0.18 1.82 21.13
CA ILE A 231 -0.82 1.27 20.22
C ILE A 231 -2.19 1.86 20.56
N GLY A 232 -2.84 2.44 19.55
CA GLY A 232 -4.28 2.72 19.55
C GLY A 232 -5.00 1.71 18.68
N MET A 233 -6.05 1.05 19.19
CA MET A 233 -6.84 0.13 18.37
C MET A 233 -8.30 0.08 18.79
N ALA A 234 -9.16 -0.31 17.85
CA ALA A 234 -10.57 -0.60 18.11
C ALA A 234 -10.78 -1.99 18.78
N HIS A 235 -11.98 -2.55 18.61
CA HIS A 235 -12.36 -3.84 19.20
C HIS A 235 -11.83 -5.07 18.42
N ARG A 236 -11.63 -4.95 17.10
CA ARG A 236 -11.35 -6.09 16.22
C ARG A 236 -10.03 -6.77 16.57
N GLY A 237 -10.11 -8.03 17.03
CA GLY A 237 -8.95 -8.82 17.44
C GLY A 237 -8.20 -8.29 18.66
N ARG A 238 -8.78 -7.37 19.44
CA ARG A 238 -8.08 -6.75 20.58
C ARG A 238 -7.63 -7.75 21.63
N LEU A 239 -8.45 -8.75 21.94
CA LEU A 239 -8.07 -9.80 22.88
C LEU A 239 -6.88 -10.62 22.35
N ASN A 240 -6.84 -10.84 21.05
CA ASN A 240 -5.75 -11.54 20.37
C ASN A 240 -4.45 -10.73 20.47
N VAL A 241 -4.51 -9.42 20.20
CA VAL A 241 -3.37 -8.50 20.39
C VAL A 241 -2.92 -8.44 21.85
N LEU A 242 -3.85 -8.36 22.80
CA LEU A 242 -3.53 -8.36 24.23
C LEU A 242 -2.72 -9.60 24.65
N VAL A 243 -3.12 -10.78 24.17
CA VAL A 243 -2.44 -12.03 24.54
C VAL A 243 -1.15 -12.22 23.75
N ASN A 244 -1.24 -12.19 22.42
CA ASN A 244 -0.18 -12.66 21.53
C ASN A 244 0.87 -11.60 21.17
N ILE A 245 0.58 -10.31 21.45
CA ILE A 245 1.51 -9.18 21.25
C ILE A 245 1.87 -8.53 22.59
N MET A 246 0.87 -8.15 23.38
CA MET A 246 1.11 -7.44 24.64
C MET A 246 1.54 -8.36 25.79
N GLY A 247 1.39 -9.69 25.68
CA GLY A 247 1.79 -10.64 26.71
C GLY A 247 0.84 -10.73 27.91
N LYS A 248 -0.42 -10.29 27.76
CA LYS A 248 -1.47 -10.50 28.78
C LYS A 248 -1.68 -12.00 28.95
N THR A 249 -1.69 -12.48 30.20
CA THR A 249 -1.76 -13.92 30.44
C THR A 249 -3.16 -14.46 30.13
N TYR A 250 -3.22 -15.73 29.71
CA TYR A 250 -4.50 -16.43 29.51
C TYR A 250 -5.38 -16.40 30.75
N GLU A 251 -4.79 -16.58 31.94
CA GLU A 251 -5.50 -16.49 33.23
C GLU A 251 -6.17 -15.12 33.42
N GLN A 252 -5.46 -14.02 33.16
CA GLN A 252 -6.02 -12.67 33.24
C GLN A 252 -7.21 -12.50 32.29
N VAL A 253 -7.10 -12.97 31.05
CA VAL A 253 -8.19 -12.86 30.07
C VAL A 253 -9.37 -13.75 30.46
N PHE A 254 -9.15 -15.01 30.82
CA PHE A 254 -10.24 -15.95 31.14
C PHE A 254 -11.00 -15.54 32.41
N ASN A 255 -10.32 -14.97 33.40
CA ASN A 255 -10.98 -14.40 34.57
C ASN A 255 -11.96 -13.28 34.20
N GLU A 256 -11.68 -12.49 33.15
CA GLU A 256 -12.61 -11.47 32.61
C GLU A 256 -13.79 -12.06 31.82
N PHE A 257 -13.73 -13.34 31.44
CA PHE A 257 -14.85 -14.07 30.83
C PHE A 257 -15.74 -14.78 31.85
N GLU A 258 -15.15 -15.30 32.94
CA GLU A 258 -15.88 -15.97 34.02
C GLU A 258 -16.61 -14.97 34.94
N GLY A 259 -16.17 -13.71 34.98
CA GLY A 259 -16.80 -12.66 35.78
C GLY A 259 -16.59 -12.81 37.30
N GLU A 260 -15.65 -13.66 37.72
CA GLU A 260 -15.35 -13.94 39.12
C GLU A 260 -14.46 -12.87 39.78
N VAL A 261 -13.92 -11.92 39.00
CA VAL A 261 -13.16 -10.79 39.55
C VAL A 261 -14.15 -9.74 40.05
N LEU A 262 -14.30 -9.63 41.37
CA LEU A 262 -14.85 -8.42 41.97
C LEU A 262 -14.06 -7.23 41.42
N PRO A 263 -14.68 -6.31 40.66
CA PRO A 263 -13.96 -5.15 40.16
C PRO A 263 -13.34 -4.45 41.37
N ASP A 264 -12.07 -4.11 41.28
CA ASP A 264 -11.48 -3.22 42.27
C ASP A 264 -12.11 -1.83 42.10
N MET A 265 -13.27 -1.65 42.74
CA MET A 265 -14.06 -0.41 42.70
C MET A 265 -13.35 0.75 43.38
N THR A 266 -12.18 0.54 44.00
CA THR A 266 -11.39 1.64 44.58
C THR A 266 -10.92 2.64 43.53
N MET A 267 -10.78 2.20 42.26
CA MET A 267 -10.28 3.01 41.15
C MET A 267 -11.34 3.41 40.11
N GLY A 268 -12.63 3.11 40.33
CA GLY A 268 -13.76 3.51 39.47
C GLY A 268 -14.71 2.37 39.08
N ASP A 269 -15.70 2.69 38.24
CA ASP A 269 -16.80 1.78 37.86
C ASP A 269 -16.40 0.65 36.88
N GLY A 270 -15.18 0.70 36.34
CA GLY A 270 -14.67 -0.25 35.33
C GLY A 270 -15.19 0.00 33.90
N ASP A 271 -14.78 -0.86 32.96
CA ASP A 271 -15.26 -0.88 31.56
C ASP A 271 -15.20 -2.32 31.01
N VAL A 272 -15.74 -2.55 29.81
CA VAL A 272 -15.71 -3.86 29.15
C VAL A 272 -14.28 -4.29 28.78
N LYS A 273 -14.02 -5.60 28.80
CA LYS A 273 -12.68 -6.21 28.57
C LYS A 273 -11.93 -5.73 27.32
N TYR A 274 -12.65 -5.39 26.25
CA TYR A 274 -12.07 -4.89 25.00
C TYR A 274 -11.93 -3.35 24.94
N HIS A 275 -12.07 -2.63 26.06
CA HIS A 275 -11.71 -1.21 26.20
C HIS A 275 -10.49 -0.99 27.10
N MET A 276 -10.11 -2.02 27.88
CA MET A 276 -9.01 -1.91 28.84
C MET A 276 -7.67 -1.74 28.13
N GLY A 277 -6.83 -0.86 28.68
CA GLY A 277 -5.43 -0.72 28.27
C GLY A 277 -4.56 -1.83 28.86
N TYR A 278 -3.32 -1.92 28.38
CA TYR A 278 -2.31 -2.82 28.93
C TYR A 278 -0.92 -2.24 28.74
N SER A 279 0.01 -2.59 29.62
CA SER A 279 1.40 -2.19 29.49
C SER A 279 2.29 -3.36 29.82
N SER A 280 3.31 -3.57 29.01
CA SER A 280 4.24 -4.67 29.15
C SER A 280 5.62 -4.29 28.61
N GLN A 281 6.60 -5.11 28.92
CA GLN A 281 7.92 -5.05 28.31
C GLN A 281 8.17 -6.40 27.65
N ILE A 282 8.52 -6.37 26.37
CA ILE A 282 8.86 -7.58 25.62
C ILE A 282 10.35 -7.56 25.24
N ILE A 283 10.87 -8.74 24.88
CA ILE A 283 12.22 -8.91 24.36
C ILE A 283 12.09 -9.33 22.89
N THR A 284 12.73 -8.60 21.99
CA THR A 284 12.78 -8.91 20.55
C THR A 284 13.67 -10.11 20.28
N GLU A 285 13.63 -10.63 19.05
CA GLU A 285 14.48 -11.76 18.64
C GLU A 285 15.97 -11.49 18.78
N THR A 286 16.37 -10.23 18.65
CA THR A 286 17.74 -9.73 18.81
C THR A 286 18.11 -9.39 20.25
N GLY A 287 17.18 -9.58 21.20
CA GLY A 287 17.41 -9.34 22.63
C GLY A 287 17.18 -7.90 23.08
N LYS A 288 16.66 -7.01 22.22
CA LYS A 288 16.32 -5.63 22.60
C LYS A 288 15.05 -5.63 23.44
N LYS A 289 15.02 -4.77 24.45
CA LYS A 289 13.84 -4.57 25.30
C LYS A 289 12.99 -3.46 24.70
N VAL A 290 11.70 -3.73 24.52
CA VAL A 290 10.73 -2.75 24.01
C VAL A 290 9.58 -2.63 24.99
N ASN A 291 9.27 -1.40 25.39
CA ASN A 291 8.09 -1.12 26.19
C ASN A 291 6.89 -1.04 25.25
N LEU A 292 5.83 -1.81 25.54
CA LEU A 292 4.58 -1.77 24.79
C LEU A 292 3.49 -1.17 25.65
N LYS A 293 2.68 -0.30 25.04
CA LYS A 293 1.48 0.23 25.67
C LYS A 293 0.30 0.19 24.73
N LEU A 294 -0.78 -0.47 25.17
CA LEU A 294 -2.08 -0.41 24.51
C LEU A 294 -2.95 0.60 25.24
N ALA A 295 -3.38 1.65 24.53
CA ALA A 295 -4.23 2.68 25.12
C ALA A 295 -5.64 2.13 25.43
N PRO A 296 -6.23 2.49 26.59
CA PRO A 296 -7.66 2.29 26.79
C PRO A 296 -8.46 3.19 25.84
N ASN A 297 -9.64 2.74 25.42
CA ASN A 297 -10.48 3.51 24.50
C ASN A 297 -11.97 3.22 24.73
N PRO A 298 -12.85 4.21 24.48
CA PRO A 298 -14.27 3.97 24.44
C PRO A 298 -14.67 3.21 23.16
N SER A 299 -15.96 2.86 23.04
CA SER A 299 -16.52 2.30 21.81
C SER A 299 -16.57 3.29 20.63
N HIS A 300 -16.37 4.59 20.87
CA HIS A 300 -16.30 5.61 19.82
C HIS A 300 -15.04 5.37 18.99
N LEU A 301 -15.21 4.76 17.81
CA LEU A 301 -14.12 4.40 16.92
C LEU A 301 -13.28 5.63 16.54
N GLU A 302 -11.99 5.43 16.34
CA GLU A 302 -10.99 6.47 16.02
C GLU A 302 -10.74 7.53 17.11
N ALA A 303 -11.59 7.64 18.14
CA ALA A 303 -11.46 8.65 19.20
C ALA A 303 -10.18 8.52 20.05
N VAL A 304 -9.60 7.31 20.11
CA VAL A 304 -8.35 7.04 20.83
C VAL A 304 -7.12 7.56 20.09
N ASN A 305 -7.19 7.76 18.78
CA ASN A 305 -6.03 8.05 17.96
C ASN A 305 -5.31 9.36 18.39
N PRO A 306 -5.98 10.52 18.53
CA PRO A 306 -5.32 11.73 19.03
C PRO A 306 -4.84 11.60 20.49
N VAL A 307 -5.47 10.73 21.28
CA VAL A 307 -5.02 10.45 22.66
C VAL A 307 -3.67 9.72 22.64
N VAL A 308 -3.49 8.77 21.72
CA VAL A 308 -2.21 8.08 21.50
C VAL A 308 -1.15 9.04 21.01
N GLU A 309 -1.44 9.88 20.02
CA GLU A 309 -0.46 10.87 19.53
C GLU A 309 -0.04 11.85 20.63
N GLY A 310 -0.99 12.39 21.40
CA GLY A 310 -0.66 13.25 22.53
C GLY A 310 0.17 12.54 23.61
N PHE A 311 -0.12 11.25 23.85
CA PHE A 311 0.64 10.44 24.80
C PHE A 311 2.07 10.17 24.32
N VAL A 312 2.25 9.86 23.04
CA VAL A 312 3.56 9.66 22.39
C VAL A 312 4.37 10.94 22.41
N ARG A 313 3.75 12.07 22.03
CA ARG A 313 4.37 13.40 22.08
C ARG A 313 4.90 13.71 23.48
N ALA A 314 4.04 13.57 24.49
CA ALA A 314 4.42 13.81 25.88
C ALA A 314 5.55 12.89 26.37
N LYS A 315 5.61 11.65 25.89
CA LYS A 315 6.71 10.72 26.20
C LYS A 315 8.01 11.11 25.54
N ALA A 316 8.00 11.41 24.24
CA ALA A 316 9.20 11.84 23.53
C ALA A 316 9.82 13.07 24.19
N GLU A 317 9.01 14.10 24.50
CA GLU A 317 9.47 15.32 25.16
C GLU A 317 9.89 15.08 26.62
N GLY A 318 9.13 14.28 27.37
CA GLY A 318 9.32 14.13 28.81
C GLY A 318 10.27 13.03 29.26
N GLN A 319 10.53 12.02 28.43
CA GLN A 319 11.30 10.81 28.79
C GLN A 319 12.44 10.49 27.81
N TYR A 320 12.44 11.09 26.63
CA TYR A 320 13.41 10.80 25.56
C TYR A 320 14.06 12.07 25.00
N ASP A 321 14.12 13.16 25.77
CA ASP A 321 14.83 14.40 25.40
C ASP A 321 14.40 15.00 24.04
N ASN A 322 13.12 14.85 23.66
CA ASN A 322 12.54 15.23 22.36
C ASN A 322 13.00 14.36 21.18
N ASP A 323 13.54 13.18 21.44
CA ASP A 323 13.83 12.17 20.43
C ASP A 323 12.55 11.39 20.08
N PHE A 324 11.91 11.79 18.99
CA PHE A 324 10.70 11.18 18.47
C PHE A 324 10.94 9.81 17.83
N ASP A 325 12.18 9.50 17.44
CA ASP A 325 12.50 8.21 16.85
C ASP A 325 12.42 7.09 17.91
N LYS A 326 12.55 7.42 19.21
CA LYS A 326 12.47 6.46 20.32
C LYS A 326 11.08 5.94 20.64
N VAL A 327 10.02 6.67 20.29
CA VAL A 327 8.64 6.34 20.63
C VAL A 327 7.79 6.24 19.37
N LEU A 328 7.37 5.03 19.02
CA LEU A 328 6.59 4.78 17.81
C LEU A 328 5.08 4.69 18.11
N PRO A 329 4.26 5.57 17.53
CA PRO A 329 2.81 5.38 17.48
C PRO A 329 2.42 4.36 16.42
N ILE A 330 1.58 3.38 16.80
CA ILE A 330 0.90 2.47 15.88
C ILE A 330 -0.61 2.63 16.07
N LEU A 331 -1.32 3.01 15.00
CA LEU A 331 -2.77 3.17 15.02
C LEU A 331 -3.44 2.10 14.17
N ILE A 332 -4.33 1.33 14.79
CA ILE A 332 -5.04 0.21 14.15
C ILE A 332 -6.49 0.58 13.93
N HIS A 333 -6.90 0.55 12.67
CA HIS A 333 -8.19 1.05 12.21
C HIS A 333 -9.09 -0.04 11.62
N GLY A 334 -10.40 0.22 11.62
CA GLY A 334 -11.35 -0.51 10.76
C GLY A 334 -11.61 0.28 9.47
N ASP A 335 -11.82 -0.41 8.34
CA ASP A 335 -11.96 0.22 7.01
C ASP A 335 -13.10 1.24 6.91
N ALA A 336 -14.25 0.95 7.50
CA ALA A 336 -15.38 1.88 7.51
C ALA A 336 -15.15 3.09 8.43
N ALA A 337 -14.41 2.89 9.54
CA ALA A 337 -14.22 3.92 10.56
C ALA A 337 -13.20 4.97 10.13
N ILE A 338 -12.03 4.55 9.62
CA ILE A 338 -11.01 5.48 9.12
C ILE A 338 -11.50 6.32 7.93
N ALA A 339 -12.38 5.75 7.10
CA ALA A 339 -12.96 6.47 5.97
C ALA A 339 -14.11 7.41 6.35
N GLY A 340 -14.78 7.16 7.48
CA GLY A 340 -16.04 7.84 7.85
C GLY A 340 -15.94 8.80 9.03
N GLN A 341 -14.98 8.64 9.93
CA GLN A 341 -14.83 9.50 11.12
C GLN A 341 -13.94 10.71 10.80
N GLY A 342 -14.46 11.93 10.98
CA GLY A 342 -13.73 13.17 10.71
C GLY A 342 -12.43 13.32 11.51
N ILE A 343 -12.36 12.71 12.69
CA ILE A 343 -11.15 12.71 13.52
C ILE A 343 -9.95 12.03 12.86
N GLY A 344 -10.18 11.08 11.94
CA GLY A 344 -9.12 10.49 11.14
C GLY A 344 -8.45 11.52 10.23
N TYR A 345 -9.27 12.37 9.58
CA TYR A 345 -8.77 13.47 8.76
C TYR A 345 -8.03 14.52 9.60
N GLU A 346 -8.64 14.95 10.71
CA GLU A 346 -8.04 15.94 11.62
C GLU A 346 -6.65 15.50 12.09
N LEU A 347 -6.52 14.25 12.55
CA LEU A 347 -5.25 13.71 13.04
C LEU A 347 -4.20 13.62 11.94
N THR A 348 -4.56 13.04 10.79
CA THR A 348 -3.64 12.86 9.66
C THR A 348 -3.10 14.22 9.19
N GLN A 349 -3.94 15.26 9.20
CA GLN A 349 -3.53 16.60 8.80
C GLN A 349 -2.57 17.28 9.80
N MET A 350 -2.57 16.83 11.07
CA MET A 350 -1.74 17.39 12.12
C MET A 350 -0.36 16.72 12.26
N SER A 351 -0.11 15.61 11.55
CA SER A 351 1.07 14.75 11.72
C SER A 351 2.42 15.46 11.62
N MET A 352 2.47 16.59 10.91
CA MET A 352 3.70 17.36 10.64
C MET A 352 3.75 18.73 11.29
N LEU A 353 2.74 19.08 12.11
CA LEU A 353 2.71 20.37 12.78
C LEU A 353 3.64 20.35 14.00
N ASP A 354 4.42 21.41 14.21
CA ASP A 354 5.44 21.49 15.28
C ASP A 354 4.91 21.14 16.69
N GLY A 355 3.66 21.50 16.99
CA GLY A 355 3.03 21.21 18.28
C GLY A 355 2.42 19.81 18.42
N TYR A 356 2.40 19.01 17.35
CA TYR A 356 1.66 17.76 17.28
C TYR A 356 2.44 16.59 16.67
N HIS A 357 3.53 16.83 15.94
CA HIS A 357 4.27 15.76 15.29
C HIS A 357 4.86 14.77 16.30
N THR A 358 4.91 13.50 15.91
CA THR A 358 5.37 12.36 16.73
C THR A 358 6.42 11.50 16.01
N GLY A 359 7.04 12.05 14.97
CA GLY A 359 8.05 11.36 14.15
C GLY A 359 7.45 10.38 13.14
N GLY A 360 6.17 10.58 12.79
CA GLY A 360 5.45 9.73 11.84
C GLY A 360 4.79 8.51 12.50
N THR A 361 3.57 8.24 12.06
CA THR A 361 2.72 7.17 12.58
C THR A 361 2.55 6.03 11.60
N ILE A 362 2.61 4.79 12.10
CA ILE A 362 2.28 3.63 11.27
C ILE A 362 0.81 3.29 11.45
N HIS A 363 0.04 3.53 10.40
CA HIS A 363 -1.39 3.25 10.34
C HIS A 363 -1.64 1.85 9.76
N PHE A 364 -2.29 0.98 10.53
CA PHE A 364 -2.60 -0.38 10.12
C PHE A 364 -4.11 -0.58 10.03
N ILE A 365 -4.65 -0.73 8.82
CA ILE A 365 -6.09 -0.90 8.60
C ILE A 365 -6.40 -2.38 8.47
N ILE A 366 -7.27 -2.90 9.36
CA ILE A 366 -7.83 -4.25 9.25
C ILE A 366 -9.07 -4.17 8.33
N ASN A 367 -8.80 -4.17 7.02
CA ASN A 367 -9.81 -3.98 5.99
C ASN A 367 -10.53 -5.29 5.65
N ASN A 368 -11.49 -5.63 6.49
CA ASN A 368 -12.34 -6.80 6.32
C ASN A 368 -13.52 -6.58 5.34
N GLN A 369 -13.56 -5.40 4.71
CA GLN A 369 -14.46 -5.03 3.60
C GLN A 369 -15.94 -4.86 3.99
N VAL A 370 -16.26 -4.80 5.29
CA VAL A 370 -17.62 -4.64 5.81
C VAL A 370 -17.64 -3.90 7.16
N GLY A 371 -18.43 -2.81 7.24
CA GLY A 371 -18.65 -2.08 8.49
C GLY A 371 -19.99 -2.49 9.11
N PHE A 372 -20.01 -3.31 10.16
CA PHE A 372 -21.24 -3.92 10.70
C PHE A 372 -22.00 -4.70 9.60
N THR A 373 -23.04 -4.12 9.00
CA THR A 373 -23.85 -4.62 7.87
C THR A 373 -23.74 -3.74 6.63
N THR A 374 -22.90 -2.69 6.66
CA THR A 374 -22.72 -1.74 5.57
C THR A 374 -21.59 -2.22 4.65
N ASN A 375 -21.87 -2.29 3.35
CA ASN A 375 -20.86 -2.63 2.36
C ASN A 375 -19.88 -1.46 2.16
N PHE A 376 -18.67 -1.77 1.73
CA PHE A 376 -17.63 -0.77 1.46
C PHE A 376 -18.02 0.29 0.41
N GLU A 377 -18.98 0.02 -0.49
CA GLU A 377 -19.49 1.01 -1.47
C GLU A 377 -20.41 2.06 -0.84
N ASP A 378 -21.06 1.73 0.26
CA ASP A 378 -21.93 2.63 1.01
C ASP A 378 -21.18 3.33 2.17
N ALA A 379 -20.00 2.82 2.52
CA ALA A 379 -19.20 3.34 3.62
C ALA A 379 -18.28 4.52 3.24
N ARG A 380 -18.01 4.73 1.93
CA ARG A 380 -17.11 5.77 1.45
C ARG A 380 -17.34 6.12 -0.02
N SER A 381 -16.94 7.33 -0.41
CA SER A 381 -16.95 7.78 -1.81
C SER A 381 -15.62 7.54 -2.55
N SER A 382 -14.54 7.30 -1.82
CA SER A 382 -13.21 7.07 -2.34
C SER A 382 -13.01 5.60 -2.78
N ILE A 383 -11.91 5.28 -3.48
CA ILE A 383 -11.66 3.89 -3.91
C ILE A 383 -11.25 3.05 -2.69
N TYR A 384 -10.32 3.58 -1.90
CA TYR A 384 -9.71 2.93 -0.75
C TYR A 384 -10.14 3.60 0.55
N SER A 385 -10.24 2.81 1.63
CA SER A 385 -10.46 3.35 2.98
C SER A 385 -9.27 4.18 3.47
N SER A 386 -8.08 3.92 2.92
CA SER A 386 -6.84 4.64 3.20
C SER A 386 -6.66 5.94 2.40
N ASP A 387 -7.61 6.35 1.56
CA ASP A 387 -7.46 7.55 0.72
C ASP A 387 -7.25 8.86 1.53
N VAL A 388 -7.51 8.84 2.85
CA VAL A 388 -7.14 9.92 3.77
C VAL A 388 -5.62 10.16 3.82
N ALA A 389 -4.80 9.12 3.60
CA ALA A 389 -3.33 9.22 3.57
C ALA A 389 -2.82 10.22 2.54
N LYS A 390 -3.55 10.36 1.42
CA LYS A 390 -3.15 11.18 0.28
C LYS A 390 -3.16 12.69 0.58
N ILE A 391 -3.81 13.13 1.66
CA ILE A 391 -3.84 14.55 2.01
C ILE A 391 -2.46 15.07 2.46
N ILE A 392 -1.60 14.18 2.95
CA ILE A 392 -0.23 14.47 3.39
C ILE A 392 0.83 13.76 2.52
N ASP A 393 0.43 13.23 1.36
CA ASP A 393 1.24 12.35 0.52
C ASP A 393 1.82 11.11 1.23
N ALA A 394 1.15 10.61 2.26
CA ALA A 394 1.61 9.40 2.93
C ALA A 394 1.46 8.19 1.98
N PRO A 395 2.52 7.38 1.77
CA PRO A 395 2.43 6.16 0.97
C PRO A 395 1.41 5.18 1.54
N VAL A 396 0.78 4.41 0.65
CA VAL A 396 -0.14 3.34 1.03
C VAL A 396 0.30 2.00 0.42
N LEU A 397 0.37 0.97 1.27
CA LEU A 397 0.63 -0.41 0.91
C LEU A 397 -0.64 -1.24 1.09
N HIS A 398 -1.31 -1.58 0.00
CA HIS A 398 -2.47 -2.48 0.03
C HIS A 398 -1.99 -3.92 -0.06
N VAL A 399 -2.26 -4.75 0.94
CA VAL A 399 -1.69 -6.09 1.01
C VAL A 399 -2.76 -7.15 1.23
N ASN A 400 -2.58 -8.30 0.58
CA ASN A 400 -3.44 -9.46 0.76
C ASN A 400 -3.25 -10.08 2.14
N GLY A 401 -4.30 -10.10 2.95
CA GLY A 401 -4.28 -10.68 4.29
C GLY A 401 -4.02 -12.20 4.32
N ASP A 402 -4.20 -12.92 3.21
CA ASP A 402 -3.84 -14.36 3.10
C ASP A 402 -2.37 -14.60 2.73
N ASP A 403 -1.61 -13.55 2.41
CA ASP A 403 -0.18 -13.62 2.10
C ASP A 403 0.63 -13.00 3.26
N PRO A 404 0.92 -13.77 4.31
CA PRO A 404 1.55 -13.23 5.50
C PRO A 404 3.00 -12.81 5.27
N GLU A 405 3.71 -13.40 4.29
CA GLU A 405 5.05 -12.94 3.88
C GLU A 405 4.97 -11.53 3.29
N ALA A 406 4.01 -11.28 2.39
CA ALA A 406 3.77 -9.95 1.84
C ALA A 406 3.36 -8.93 2.92
N VAL A 407 2.54 -9.34 3.90
CA VAL A 407 2.17 -8.49 5.04
C VAL A 407 3.39 -8.10 5.86
N VAL A 408 4.27 -9.07 6.17
CA VAL A 408 5.52 -8.82 6.91
C VAL A 408 6.45 -7.89 6.14
N TYR A 409 6.59 -8.07 4.82
CA TYR A 409 7.35 -7.13 3.98
C TYR A 409 6.79 -5.70 4.07
N CYS A 410 5.47 -5.53 4.00
CA CYS A 410 4.84 -4.21 4.06
C CYS A 410 5.11 -3.50 5.39
N VAL A 411 5.00 -4.19 6.52
CA VAL A 411 5.22 -3.56 7.84
C VAL A 411 6.70 -3.31 8.14
N LYS A 412 7.62 -4.16 7.65
CA LYS A 412 9.06 -3.89 7.71
C LYS A 412 9.41 -2.63 6.90
N THR A 413 8.87 -2.54 5.68
CA THR A 413 9.03 -1.35 4.82
C THR A 413 8.45 -0.10 5.49
N ALA A 414 7.33 -0.23 6.21
CA ALA A 414 6.73 0.87 6.95
C ALA A 414 7.59 1.34 8.13
N ALA A 415 8.18 0.43 8.89
CA ALA A 415 9.12 0.77 9.96
C ALA A 415 10.34 1.53 9.40
N GLU A 416 10.94 1.04 8.33
CA GLU A 416 12.07 1.71 7.67
C GLU A 416 11.70 3.09 7.12
N PHE A 417 10.51 3.21 6.51
CA PHE A 417 10.03 4.48 5.98
C PHE A 417 9.82 5.52 7.08
N ARG A 418 9.12 5.12 8.15
CA ARG A 418 8.85 5.98 9.30
C ARG A 418 10.16 6.47 9.90
N GLU A 419 11.10 5.58 10.18
CA GLU A 419 12.40 5.94 10.75
C GLU A 419 13.18 6.89 9.82
N ARG A 420 13.21 6.59 8.53
CA ARG A 420 14.02 7.35 7.58
C ARG A 420 13.49 8.77 7.35
N TYR A 421 12.17 8.92 7.27
CA TYR A 421 11.55 10.17 6.82
C TYR A 421 10.75 10.89 7.89
N ASN A 422 10.50 10.26 9.04
CA ASN A 422 9.67 10.80 10.10
C ASN A 422 8.27 11.19 9.58
N ARG A 423 7.67 10.32 8.75
CA ARG A 423 6.37 10.51 8.09
C ARG A 423 5.44 9.34 8.31
N ASP A 424 4.14 9.64 8.27
CA ASP A 424 3.08 8.64 8.34
C ASP A 424 3.12 7.71 7.12
N ILE A 425 2.78 6.44 7.36
CA ILE A 425 2.59 5.43 6.32
C ILE A 425 1.39 4.55 6.65
N PHE A 426 0.65 4.15 5.62
CA PHE A 426 -0.56 3.35 5.76
C PHE A 426 -0.36 1.95 5.17
N ILE A 427 -0.71 0.93 5.95
CA ILE A 427 -0.88 -0.44 5.49
C ILE A 427 -2.37 -0.75 5.46
N ASP A 428 -2.90 -1.03 4.28
CA ASP A 428 -4.27 -1.49 4.06
C ASP A 428 -4.27 -3.01 3.90
N MET A 429 -4.38 -3.75 5.01
CA MET A 429 -4.44 -5.20 4.99
C MET A 429 -5.86 -5.64 4.62
N VAL A 430 -6.04 -5.99 3.35
CA VAL A 430 -7.32 -6.44 2.82
C VAL A 430 -7.54 -7.89 3.24
N CYS A 431 -8.53 -8.09 4.09
CA CYS A 431 -8.83 -9.36 4.74
C CYS A 431 -10.34 -9.62 4.68
N TYR A 432 -10.88 -10.46 5.56
CA TYR A 432 -12.32 -10.69 5.68
C TYR A 432 -12.73 -10.88 7.15
N ARG A 433 -14.04 -10.98 7.42
CA ARG A 433 -14.58 -11.28 8.76
C ARG A 433 -15.30 -12.62 8.72
N ARG A 434 -14.75 -13.62 9.42
CA ARG A 434 -15.30 -14.99 9.43
C ARG A 434 -16.74 -15.05 9.93
N HIS A 435 -17.00 -14.33 11.02
CA HIS A 435 -18.29 -14.33 11.73
C HIS A 435 -19.09 -13.04 11.47
N GLY A 436 -20.25 -12.91 12.13
CA GLY A 436 -20.99 -11.65 12.21
C GLY A 436 -20.17 -10.51 12.81
N HIS A 437 -20.76 -9.31 12.94
CA HIS A 437 -20.04 -8.18 13.54
C HIS A 437 -19.65 -8.47 14.99
N ASN A 438 -20.57 -9.08 15.72
CA ASN A 438 -20.26 -9.87 16.90
C ASN A 438 -20.67 -11.34 16.67
N GLU A 439 -20.30 -12.22 17.59
CA GLU A 439 -20.48 -13.66 17.42
C GLU A 439 -21.92 -14.17 17.59
N SER A 440 -22.86 -13.29 17.95
CA SER A 440 -24.29 -13.57 17.97
C SER A 440 -25.06 -13.02 16.76
N ASP A 441 -24.40 -12.23 15.90
CA ASP A 441 -25.04 -11.67 14.70
C ASP A 441 -25.02 -12.67 13.53
N GLU A 442 -26.12 -12.74 12.77
CA GLU A 442 -26.20 -13.51 11.52
C GLU A 442 -25.94 -12.59 10.30
N PRO A 443 -24.74 -12.62 9.72
CA PRO A 443 -24.37 -11.72 8.64
C PRO A 443 -25.03 -12.07 7.30
N LYS A 444 -25.50 -13.30 7.09
CA LYS A 444 -26.14 -13.69 5.82
C LYS A 444 -27.46 -12.97 5.57
N PHE A 445 -28.07 -12.34 6.58
CA PHE A 445 -29.25 -11.50 6.39
C PHE A 445 -28.99 -10.28 5.51
N THR A 446 -27.76 -9.76 5.49
CA THR A 446 -27.41 -8.55 4.73
C THR A 446 -26.26 -8.76 3.73
N GLN A 447 -25.36 -9.73 3.96
CA GLN A 447 -24.26 -10.07 3.05
C GLN A 447 -24.23 -11.57 2.66
N PRO A 448 -25.32 -12.17 2.14
CA PRO A 448 -25.36 -13.61 1.87
C PRO A 448 -24.31 -14.10 0.87
N GLN A 449 -24.07 -13.33 -0.21
CA GLN A 449 -23.10 -13.70 -1.25
C GLN A 449 -21.66 -13.73 -0.71
N LEU A 450 -21.29 -12.70 0.05
CA LEU A 450 -19.97 -12.59 0.68
C LEU A 450 -19.71 -13.74 1.65
N TYR A 451 -20.67 -14.01 2.54
CA TYR A 451 -20.50 -15.03 3.58
C TYR A 451 -20.58 -16.47 3.05
N ASN A 452 -21.21 -16.69 1.89
CA ASN A 452 -21.14 -17.98 1.19
C ASN A 452 -19.74 -18.28 0.62
N ILE A 453 -18.98 -17.24 0.26
CA ILE A 453 -17.58 -17.37 -0.15
C ILE A 453 -16.72 -17.58 1.08
N ILE A 454 -16.85 -16.70 2.09
CA ILE A 454 -16.10 -16.77 3.34
C ILE A 454 -16.25 -18.15 3.98
N SER A 455 -17.45 -18.73 4.06
CA SER A 455 -17.65 -20.04 4.72
C SER A 455 -16.85 -21.20 4.10
N LYS A 456 -16.37 -21.06 2.86
CA LYS A 456 -15.58 -22.08 2.14
C LYS A 456 -14.10 -21.74 2.05
N HIS A 457 -13.73 -20.53 2.49
CA HIS A 457 -12.38 -20.01 2.37
C HIS A 457 -11.52 -20.47 3.55
N PRO A 458 -10.39 -21.16 3.34
CA PRO A 458 -9.48 -21.55 4.43
C PRO A 458 -8.94 -20.31 5.16
N ASN A 459 -8.53 -20.46 6.42
CA ASN A 459 -7.89 -19.35 7.14
C ASN A 459 -6.44 -19.12 6.65
N PRO A 460 -5.85 -17.94 6.89
CA PRO A 460 -4.48 -17.62 6.47
C PRO A 460 -3.43 -18.64 6.95
N ARG A 461 -3.58 -19.20 8.16
CA ARG A 461 -2.67 -20.22 8.71
C ARG A 461 -2.66 -21.50 7.86
N GLU A 462 -3.84 -21.99 7.46
CA GLU A 462 -3.96 -23.16 6.59
C GLU A 462 -3.42 -22.91 5.18
N ILE A 463 -3.64 -21.71 4.64
CA ILE A 463 -3.12 -21.30 3.34
C ILE A 463 -1.59 -21.29 3.39
N TYR A 464 -1.03 -20.60 4.39
CA TYR A 464 0.41 -20.45 4.52
C TYR A 464 1.13 -21.77 4.77
N ASN A 465 0.58 -22.63 5.64
CA ASN A 465 1.14 -23.96 5.89
C ASN A 465 1.21 -24.80 4.60
N LYS A 466 0.15 -24.79 3.79
CA LYS A 466 0.13 -25.48 2.49
C LYS A 466 1.16 -24.90 1.53
N GLN A 467 1.35 -23.58 1.52
CA GLN A 467 2.35 -22.93 0.69
C GLN A 467 3.76 -23.37 1.07
N LEU A 468 4.10 -23.33 2.37
CA LEU A 468 5.42 -23.72 2.87
C LEU A 468 5.74 -25.19 2.56
N ILE A 469 4.79 -26.11 2.79
CA ILE A 469 4.93 -27.52 2.43
C ILE A 469 5.12 -27.69 0.91
N SER A 470 4.36 -26.94 0.09
CA SER A 470 4.45 -27.05 -1.38
C SER A 470 5.79 -26.54 -1.94
N ARG A 471 6.42 -25.59 -1.24
CA ARG A 471 7.75 -25.05 -1.57
C ARG A 471 8.90 -25.92 -1.03
N GLY A 472 8.61 -26.87 -0.13
CA GLY A 472 9.62 -27.65 0.58
C GLY A 472 10.38 -26.84 1.64
N ASP A 473 9.78 -25.73 2.10
CA ASP A 473 10.38 -24.83 3.10
C ASP A 473 10.32 -25.42 4.52
N ILE A 474 9.30 -26.25 4.81
CA ILE A 474 9.10 -26.93 6.10
C ILE A 474 8.60 -28.37 5.89
N ASP A 475 8.93 -29.26 6.83
CA ASP A 475 8.34 -30.60 6.90
C ASP A 475 6.89 -30.53 7.40
N ALA A 476 6.02 -31.39 6.86
CA ALA A 476 4.58 -31.37 7.12
C ALA A 476 4.14 -31.72 8.56
N GLU A 477 5.08 -32.03 9.46
CA GLU A 477 4.82 -32.40 10.86
C GLU A 477 4.84 -31.22 11.85
N LEU A 478 5.12 -30.00 11.40
CA LEU A 478 4.97 -28.73 12.16
C LEU A 478 3.54 -28.17 12.05
#